data_AF-A0A3B8J3X9-F1
#
_entry.id   AF-A0A3B8J3X9-F1
#
_cell.length_a   1.000
_cell.length_b   1.000
_cell.length_c   1.000
_cell.angle_alpha   90.00
_cell.angle_beta   90.00
_cell.angle_gamma   90.00
#
_symmetry.space_group_name_H-M   'P 1'
#
loop_
_entity.id
_entity.type
_entity.pdbx_description
1 polymer ?
#
loop_
_entity_poly.entity_id
_entity_poly.type
_entity_poly.pdbx_seq_one_letter_code
_entity_poly.pdbx_strand_id
1 'polypeptide(L)' 'MLLEQLQSKVEHGDYQRIANLTVKTDGKPYTADYVRKVILGIRINPTILKKAQRYLKQKEKLVESLKKLGEE' A
#
# COMPACT_ATOMS: atom_id res chain seq x y z
N MET A 1 -5.60 7.49 -13.09
CA MET A 1 -6.60 6.64 -12.40
C MET A 1 -6.02 5.78 -11.27
N LEU A 2 -5.24 4.71 -11.52
CA LEU A 2 -4.77 3.82 -10.42
C LEU A 2 -3.85 4.54 -9.42
N LEU A 3 -2.89 5.33 -9.90
CA LEU A 3 -1.96 6.06 -9.03
C LEU A 3 -2.67 7.12 -8.18
N GLU A 4 -3.62 7.87 -8.77
CA GLU A 4 -4.41 8.87 -8.04
C GLU A 4 -5.23 8.23 -6.91
N GLN A 5 -5.82 7.05 -7.16
CA GLN A 5 -6.54 6.29 -6.13
C GLN A 5 -5.62 5.79 -5.01
N LEU A 6 -4.39 5.37 -5.35
CA LEU A 6 -3.42 4.99 -4.34
C LEU A 6 -2.97 6.21 -3.53
N GLN A 7 -2.69 7.34 -4.18
CA GLN A 7 -2.23 8.56 -3.53
C GLN A 7 -3.26 9.11 -2.52
N SER A 8 -4.55 9.04 -2.81
CA SER A 8 -5.60 9.52 -1.89
C SER A 8 -5.89 8.58 -0.71
N LYS A 9 -5.50 7.30 -0.79
CA LYS A 9 -5.85 6.26 0.19
C LYS A 9 -4.69 5.83 1.10
N VAL A 10 -3.46 6.18 0.75
CA VAL A 10 -2.26 5.71 1.46
C VAL A 10 -1.90 6.68 2.59
N GLU A 11 -1.85 6.17 3.81
CA GLU A 11 -1.36 6.91 4.97
C GLU A 11 0.16 6.75 5.14
N HIS A 12 0.76 7.61 5.97
CA HIS A 12 2.22 7.59 6.20
C HIS A 12 2.74 6.22 6.65
N GLY A 13 2.01 5.53 7.55
CA GLY A 13 2.39 4.20 8.03
C GLY A 13 2.25 3.10 6.97
N ASP A 14 1.45 3.32 5.93
CA ASP A 14 1.19 2.31 4.90
C ASP A 14 2.39 2.13 3.97
N TYR A 15 3.20 3.17 3.76
CA TYR A 15 4.44 3.05 2.98
C TYR A 15 5.38 2.00 3.56
N GLN A 16 5.58 2.01 4.88
CA GLN A 16 6.44 1.02 5.55
C GLN A 16 5.84 -0.38 5.51
N ARG A 17 4.51 -0.51 5.66
CA ARG A 17 3.83 -1.82 5.57
C ARG A 17 3.96 -2.41 4.17
N ILE A 18 3.69 -1.62 3.13
CA ILE A 18 3.85 -2.05 1.74
C ILE A 18 5.31 -2.40 1.44
N ALA A 19 6.26 -1.63 1.98
CA ALA A 19 7.69 -1.91 1.85
C ALA A 19 8.06 -3.28 2.44
N ASN A 20 7.56 -3.60 3.63
CA ASN A 20 7.76 -4.91 4.27
C ASN A 20 7.10 -6.07 3.49
N LEU A 21 5.99 -5.80 2.79
CA LEU A 21 5.28 -6.78 1.94
C LEU A 21 5.92 -6.98 0.55
N THR A 22 6.87 -6.12 0.19
CA THR A 22 7.55 -6.09 -1.10
C THR A 22 9.03 -6.42 -0.89
N VAL A 23 9.36 -7.69 -1.03
CA VAL A 23 10.74 -8.16 -0.93
C VAL A 23 11.39 -8.11 -2.30
N LYS A 24 12.61 -7.61 -2.35
CA LYS A 24 13.48 -7.65 -3.53
C LYS A 24 14.01 -9.07 -3.76
N THR A 25 14.67 -9.28 -4.88
CA THR A 25 15.32 -10.55 -5.25
C THR A 25 16.44 -10.96 -4.28
N ASP A 26 17.06 -9.98 -3.60
CA ASP A 26 18.09 -10.20 -2.58
C ASP A 26 17.50 -10.52 -1.18
N GLY A 27 16.19 -10.70 -1.07
CA GLY A 27 15.51 -11.00 0.18
C GLY A 27 15.30 -9.78 1.10
N LYS A 28 15.73 -8.58 0.70
CA LYS A 28 15.54 -7.36 1.49
C LYS A 28 14.26 -6.62 1.09
N PRO A 29 13.51 -6.03 2.04
CA PRO A 29 12.37 -5.20 1.70
C PRO A 29 12.82 -3.93 0.96
N TYR A 30 11.89 -3.31 0.22
CA TYR A 30 12.09 -1.93 -0.23
C TYR A 30 12.10 -0.96 0.96
N THR A 31 12.52 0.28 0.72
CA THR A 31 12.38 1.35 1.72
C THR A 31 11.03 2.03 1.58
N ALA A 32 10.50 2.58 2.69
CA ALA A 32 9.26 3.35 2.66
C ALA A 32 9.34 4.54 1.68
N ASP A 33 10.47 5.26 1.62
CA ASP A 33 10.64 6.36 0.67
C ASP A 33 10.62 5.89 -0.80
N TYR A 34 11.20 4.73 -1.10
CA TYR A 34 11.13 4.17 -2.45
C TYR A 34 9.68 3.82 -2.83
N VAL A 35 8.94 3.19 -1.91
CA VAL A 35 7.51 2.91 -2.11
C VAL A 35 6.72 4.22 -2.31
N ARG A 36 6.99 5.25 -1.51
CA ARG A 36 6.38 6.58 -1.65
C ARG A 36 6.60 7.15 -3.05
N LYS A 37 7.84 7.13 -3.55
CA LYS A 37 8.19 7.59 -4.90
C LYS A 37 7.48 6.79 -5.98
N VAL A 38 7.26 5.49 -5.79
CA VAL A 38 6.49 4.67 -6.73
C VAL A 38 5.01 5.04 -6.72
N ILE A 39 4.40 5.23 -5.55
CA ILE A 39 2.99 5.62 -5.42
C ILE A 39 2.75 7.04 -5.96
N LEU A 40 3.72 7.95 -5.80
CA LEU A 40 3.71 9.29 -6.39
C LEU A 40 3.95 9.31 -7.92
N GLY A 41 4.23 8.17 -8.54
CA GLY A 41 4.53 8.09 -9.97
C GLY A 41 5.92 8.59 -10.37
N ILE A 42 6.78 8.94 -9.40
CA ILE A 42 8.17 9.39 -9.62
C ILE A 42 9.06 8.24 -10.07
N ARG A 43 8.75 7.00 -9.63
CA ARG A 43 9.45 5.77 -9.99
C ARG A 43 8.45 4.73 -10.48
N ILE A 44 8.89 3.85 -11.37
CA ILE A 44 8.05 2.76 -11.90
C ILE A 44 8.49 1.44 -11.27
N ASN A 45 7.60 0.82 -10.50
CA ASN A 45 7.80 -0.53 -9.97
C ASN A 45 6.45 -1.27 -9.92
N PRO A 46 6.15 -2.15 -10.90
CA PRO A 46 4.85 -2.80 -11.00
C PRO A 46 4.55 -3.76 -9.83
N THR A 47 5.58 -4.36 -9.24
CA THR A 47 5.44 -5.25 -8.08
C THR A 47 4.94 -4.48 -6.87
N ILE A 48 5.50 -3.30 -6.59
CA ILE A 48 5.06 -2.44 -5.49
C ILE A 48 3.63 -1.97 -5.72
N LEU A 49 3.28 -1.54 -6.94
CA LEU A 49 1.91 -1.11 -7.25
C LEU A 49 0.88 -2.22 -7.02
N LYS A 50 1.16 -3.44 -7.49
CA LYS A 50 0.28 -4.61 -7.29
C LYS A 50 0.10 -4.94 -5.81
N LYS A 51 1.17 -4.86 -5.03
CA LYS A 51 1.14 -5.12 -3.58
C LYS A 51 0.42 -4.01 -2.82
N ALA A 52 0.65 -2.75 -3.17
CA ALA A 52 -0.05 -1.59 -2.60
C ALA A 52 -1.57 -1.69 -2.82
N GLN A 53 -1.99 -2.02 -4.04
CA GLN A 53 -3.41 -2.19 -4.36
C GLN A 53 -4.06 -3.31 -3.54
N ARG A 54 -3.39 -4.48 -3.43
CA ARG A 54 -3.89 -5.59 -2.62
C ARG A 54 -3.98 -5.21 -1.13
N TYR A 55 -2.96 -4.54 -0.62
CA TYR A 55 -2.90 -4.09 0.76
C TYR A 55 -4.05 -3.14 1.10
N LEU A 56 -4.27 -2.09 0.30
CA LEU A 56 -5.34 -1.11 0.55
C LEU A 56 -6.73 -1.74 0.43
N LYS A 57 -6.94 -2.64 -0.52
CA LYS A 57 -8.20 -3.39 -0.63
C LYS A 57 -8.47 -4.24 0.62
N GLN A 58 -7.44 -4.81 1.23
CA GLN A 58 -7.57 -5.55 2.49
C GLN A 58 -7.83 -4.62 3.67
N LYS A 59 -7.15 -3.46 3.72
CA LYS A 59 -7.37 -2.41 4.73
C LYS A 59 -8.82 -1.92 4.71
N GLU A 60 -9.35 -1.61 3.52
CA GLU A 60 -10.75 -1.17 3.35
C GLU A 60 -11.75 -2.20 3.85
N LYS A 61 -11.58 -3.48 3.47
CA LYS A 61 -12.44 -4.56 3.94
C LYS A 61 -12.42 -4.70 5.46
N LEU A 62 -11.24 -4.63 6.07
CA LEU A 62 -11.09 -4.74 7.52
C LEU A 62 -11.80 -3.58 8.22
N VAL A 63 -11.60 -2.35 7.74
CA VAL A 63 -12.27 -1.16 8.31
C VAL A 63 -13.78 -1.25 8.18
N GLU A 64 -14.30 -1.72 7.03
CA GLU A 64 -15.73 -1.93 6.83
C GLU A 64 -16.29 -2.98 7.81
N SER A 65 -15.60 -4.11 7.99
CA SER A 65 -15.99 -5.14 8.96
C SER A 65 -16.00 -4.62 10.40
N LEU A 66 -15.00 -3.81 10.78
CA LEU A 66 -14.93 -3.21 12.12
C LEU A 66 -16.05 -2.20 12.38
N LYS A 67 -16.45 -1.42 11.36
CA LYS A 67 -17.58 -0.50 11.49
C LYS A 67 -18.89 -1.24 11.77
N LYS A 68 -19.16 -2.33 11.03
CA LYS A 68 -20.37 -3.15 11.22
C LYS A 68 -20.45 -3.75 12.63
N LEU A 69 -19.32 -4.20 13.18
CA LEU A 69 -19.26 -4.73 14.55
C LEU A 69 -19.48 -3.67 15.65
N GLY A 70 -19.28 -2.39 15.35
CA GLY A 70 -19.50 -1.30 16.31
C GLY A 70 -20.92 -0.73 16.29
N GLU A 71 -21.76 -1.16 15.34
CA GLU A 71 -23.16 -0.75 15.19
C GLU A 71 -24.15 -1.79 15.78
N GLU A 72 -23.64 -2.94 16.24
CA GLU A 72 -24.36 -4.01 16.98
C GLU A 72 -24.18 -3.86 18.49
#